data_AF-A0AAW8US45-F1
#
_entry.id   AF-A0AAW8US45-F1
#
_cell.length_a   1.000
_cell.length_b   1.000
_cell.length_c   1.000
_cell.angle_alpha   90.00
_cell.angle_beta   90.00
_cell.angle_gamma   90.00
#
_symmetry.space_group_name_H-M   'P 1'
#
loop_
_entity.id
_entity.type
_entity.pdbx_description
1 polymer ?
#
loop_
_entity_poly.entity_id
_entity_poly.type
_entity_poly.pdbx_seq_one_letter_code
_entity_poly.pdbx_strand_id
1 'polypeptide(L)'
;MKEENNVADLSKVIAYAESILGNDYTGHGFDHVKRVAGLSQAIIDADELTVDRFVVQAAAYLHDTVDDKVVADVTAASNEVRACLTTAGASEAQTKEIFSIIENLSFSKELLQGAQVVSVEGRVVRDADRLDALGAIGILRTSYFGGSHQHPIHVSDLAPKTFQNHEDYRKGTTVINHFYEKLFLLPEKMTTAYGKKEAQRRVAFMKDFLEEFYAEWDV
;
A
#
# COMPACT_ATOMS: atom_id res chain seq x y z
N MET A 1 39.13 -17.76 -0.63
CA MET A 1 38.30 -17.02 0.35
C MET A 1 36.87 -17.36 0.05
N LYS A 2 36.16 -18.00 0.98
CA LYS A 2 34.71 -18.21 0.83
C LYS A 2 34.07 -16.85 1.09
N GLU A 3 33.38 -16.29 0.10
CA GLU A 3 32.44 -15.21 0.35
C GLU A 3 31.45 -15.74 1.39
N GLU A 4 31.46 -15.18 2.60
CA GLU A 4 30.35 -15.36 3.51
C GLU A 4 29.13 -14.82 2.76
N ASN A 5 28.17 -15.69 2.43
CA ASN A 5 26.86 -15.30 1.94
C ASN A 5 26.23 -14.42 3.02
N ASN A 6 26.47 -13.12 2.93
CA ASN A 6 25.91 -12.14 3.83
C ASN A 6 24.43 -12.02 3.48
N VAL A 7 23.61 -12.85 4.11
CA VAL A 7 22.15 -12.79 3.94
C VAL A 7 21.70 -11.46 4.53
N ALA A 8 21.01 -10.66 3.72
CA ALA A 8 20.57 -9.35 4.14
C ALA A 8 19.63 -9.44 5.37
N ASP A 9 19.90 -8.59 6.35
CA ASP A 9 19.27 -8.58 7.67
C ASP A 9 18.01 -7.69 7.67
N LEU A 10 16.86 -8.34 7.51
CA LEU A 10 15.55 -7.66 7.51
C LEU A 10 15.24 -6.93 8.82
N SER A 11 15.83 -7.33 9.96
CA SER A 11 15.51 -6.70 11.25
C SER A 11 15.89 -5.21 11.29
N LYS A 12 16.95 -4.82 10.59
CA LYS A 12 17.38 -3.43 10.42
C LYS A 12 16.38 -2.61 9.62
N VAL A 13 15.80 -3.22 8.57
CA VAL A 13 14.78 -2.57 7.73
C VAL A 13 13.50 -2.36 8.54
N ILE A 14 13.08 -3.35 9.32
CA ILE A 14 11.91 -3.26 10.19
C ILE A 14 12.10 -2.17 11.24
N ALA A 15 13.24 -2.15 11.93
CA ALA A 15 13.54 -1.12 12.94
C ALA A 15 13.57 0.30 12.34
N TYR A 16 14.10 0.46 11.13
CA TYR A 16 14.05 1.73 10.42
C TYR A 16 12.61 2.14 10.09
N ALA A 17 11.82 1.24 9.49
CA ALA A 17 10.42 1.52 9.16
C ALA A 17 9.59 1.91 10.40
N GLU A 18 9.80 1.22 11.53
CA GLU A 18 9.14 1.55 12.79
C GLU A 18 9.56 2.94 13.32
N SER A 19 10.82 3.32 13.17
CA SER A 19 11.30 4.63 13.60
C SER A 19 10.69 5.79 12.80
N ILE A 20 10.36 5.57 11.52
CA ILE A 20 9.76 6.57 10.63
C ILE A 20 8.24 6.59 10.78
N LEU A 21 7.59 5.42 10.80
CA LEU A 21 6.13 5.28 10.72
C LEU A 21 5.45 5.07 12.10
N GLY A 22 6.22 4.98 13.18
CA GLY A 22 5.70 4.70 14.52
C GLY A 22 4.83 5.81 15.12
N ASN A 23 4.91 7.03 14.58
CA ASN A 23 4.13 8.19 15.02
C ASN A 23 3.16 8.72 13.95
N ASP A 24 2.82 7.92 12.94
CA ASP A 24 1.78 8.30 11.98
C ASP A 24 0.38 8.10 12.59
N TYR A 25 -0.46 9.11 12.42
CA TYR A 25 -1.85 9.14 12.84
C TYR A 25 -2.80 9.42 11.66
N THR A 26 -2.42 8.99 10.45
CA THR A 26 -3.24 9.14 9.23
C THR A 26 -3.69 7.80 8.66
N GLY A 27 -3.19 6.69 9.21
CA GLY A 27 -3.52 5.32 8.80
C GLY A 27 -2.38 4.65 8.02
N HIS A 28 -1.26 5.35 7.81
CA HIS A 28 -0.06 4.87 7.13
C HIS A 28 1.06 4.44 8.10
N GLY A 29 0.75 4.31 9.39
CA GLY A 29 1.72 3.93 10.42
C GLY A 29 2.23 2.49 10.35
N PHE A 30 3.14 2.14 11.26
CA PHE A 30 3.88 0.87 11.21
C PHE A 30 3.01 -0.40 11.13
N ASP A 31 1.84 -0.41 11.78
CA ASP A 31 0.91 -1.53 11.71
C ASP A 31 0.40 -1.81 10.28
N HIS A 32 0.29 -0.77 9.44
CA HIS A 32 -0.03 -0.92 8.03
C HIS A 32 1.03 -1.75 7.31
N VAL A 33 2.27 -1.25 7.29
CA VAL A 33 3.36 -1.88 6.54
C VAL A 33 3.67 -3.28 7.05
N LYS A 34 3.46 -3.53 8.35
CA LYS A 34 3.53 -4.86 8.96
C LYS A 34 2.45 -5.81 8.41
N ARG A 35 1.19 -5.35 8.26
CA ARG A 35 0.13 -6.16 7.64
C ARG A 35 0.39 -6.37 6.16
N VAL A 36 0.89 -5.37 5.44
CA VAL A 36 1.30 -5.51 4.04
C VAL A 36 2.38 -6.58 3.91
N ALA A 37 3.43 -6.55 4.74
CA ALA A 37 4.47 -7.57 4.75
C ALA A 37 3.92 -8.98 5.04
N GLY A 38 2.98 -9.10 5.99
CA GLY A 38 2.29 -10.37 6.27
C GLY A 38 1.41 -10.86 5.13
N LEU A 39 0.69 -9.97 4.45
CA LEU A 39 -0.12 -10.29 3.27
C LEU A 39 0.75 -10.69 2.08
N SER A 40 1.89 -10.02 1.88
CA SER A 40 2.87 -10.43 0.87
C SER A 40 3.36 -11.85 1.11
N GLN A 41 3.61 -12.23 2.37
CA GLN A 41 3.99 -13.59 2.72
C GLN A 41 2.88 -14.61 2.42
N ALA A 42 1.63 -14.28 2.77
CA ALA A 42 0.48 -15.13 2.46
C ALA A 42 0.28 -15.33 0.95
N ILE A 43 0.47 -14.28 0.14
CA ILE A 43 0.42 -14.37 -1.32
C ILE A 43 1.51 -15.31 -1.84
N ILE A 44 2.77 -15.13 -1.41
CA ILE A 44 3.89 -15.96 -1.86
C ILE A 44 3.63 -17.43 -1.60
N ASP A 45 3.18 -17.76 -0.39
CA ASP A 45 3.01 -19.15 0.01
C ASP A 45 1.78 -19.79 -0.64
N ALA A 46 0.67 -19.06 -0.77
CA ALA A 46 -0.56 -19.58 -1.38
C ALA A 46 -0.48 -19.76 -2.89
N ASP A 47 0.25 -18.87 -3.58
CA ASP A 47 0.44 -18.93 -5.04
C ASP A 47 1.75 -19.66 -5.42
N GLU A 48 2.48 -20.22 -4.44
CA GLU A 48 3.74 -20.96 -4.62
C GLU A 48 4.79 -20.18 -5.44
N LEU A 49 4.90 -18.88 -5.18
CA LEU A 49 5.74 -17.99 -5.99
C LEU A 49 7.23 -18.12 -5.62
N THR A 50 8.07 -18.22 -6.65
CA THR A 50 9.53 -18.11 -6.50
C THR A 50 9.94 -16.65 -6.63
N VAL A 51 10.39 -16.05 -5.54
CA VAL A 51 10.77 -14.63 -5.44
C VAL A 51 11.95 -14.43 -4.49
N ASP A 52 12.64 -13.30 -4.60
CA ASP A 52 13.53 -12.83 -3.53
C ASP A 52 12.69 -12.31 -2.36
N ARG A 53 12.58 -13.12 -1.29
CA ARG A 53 11.80 -12.80 -0.10
C ARG A 53 12.32 -11.57 0.64
N PHE A 54 13.63 -11.30 0.60
CA PHE A 54 14.17 -10.10 1.23
C PHE A 54 13.69 -8.86 0.48
N VAL A 55 13.74 -8.86 -0.85
CA VAL A 55 13.23 -7.75 -1.69
C VAL A 55 11.75 -7.48 -1.40
N VAL A 56 10.91 -8.52 -1.39
CA VAL A 56 9.47 -8.36 -1.12
C VAL A 56 9.23 -7.77 0.26
N GLN A 57 9.83 -8.35 1.30
CA GLN A 57 9.60 -7.91 2.67
C GLN A 57 10.15 -6.50 2.91
N ALA A 58 11.36 -6.21 2.42
CA ALA A 58 11.95 -4.88 2.56
C ALA A 58 11.12 -3.82 1.84
N ALA A 59 10.69 -4.07 0.60
CA ALA A 59 9.80 -3.16 -0.12
C ALA A 59 8.45 -2.95 0.60
N ALA A 60 7.85 -4.02 1.15
CA ALA A 60 6.62 -3.92 1.92
C ALA A 60 6.77 -3.05 3.18
N TYR A 61 7.87 -3.17 3.93
CA TYR A 61 8.12 -2.34 5.11
C TYR A 61 8.47 -0.88 4.80
N LEU A 62 9.05 -0.62 3.63
CA LEU A 62 9.60 0.69 3.25
C LEU A 62 8.70 1.52 2.32
N HIS A 63 7.65 0.95 1.71
CA HIS A 63 6.93 1.64 0.64
C HIS A 63 6.32 3.00 1.03
N ASP A 64 5.90 3.15 2.28
CA ASP A 64 5.34 4.39 2.82
C ASP A 64 6.38 5.29 3.52
N THR A 65 7.66 4.88 3.64
CA THR A 65 8.70 5.69 4.30
C THR A 65 9.27 6.81 3.42
N VAL A 66 8.93 6.82 2.12
CA VAL A 66 9.37 7.83 1.14
C VAL A 66 8.19 8.53 0.45
N ASP A 67 6.97 8.30 0.90
CA ASP A 67 5.77 8.94 0.36
C ASP A 67 5.80 10.43 0.73
N ASP A 68 5.49 11.32 -0.23
CA ASP A 68 5.50 12.76 -0.01
C ASP A 68 4.40 13.24 0.95
N LYS A 69 3.46 12.36 1.32
CA LYS A 69 2.52 12.55 2.42
C LYS A 69 3.16 12.40 3.79
N VAL A 70 4.26 11.65 3.88
CA VAL A 70 4.93 11.29 5.14
C VAL A 70 6.20 12.11 5.33
N VAL A 71 6.93 12.42 4.25
CA VAL A 71 8.21 13.14 4.32
C VAL A 71 8.18 14.46 3.56
N ALA A 72 8.81 15.49 4.14
CA ALA A 72 8.93 16.82 3.53
C ALA A 72 9.97 16.87 2.39
N ASP A 73 10.98 15.99 2.42
CA ASP A 73 12.03 15.87 1.40
C ASP A 73 12.21 14.40 0.99
N VAL A 74 11.61 14.05 -0.15
CA VAL A 74 11.66 12.70 -0.74
C VAL A 74 13.10 12.30 -1.11
N THR A 75 13.97 13.26 -1.48
CA THR A 75 15.36 12.96 -1.85
C THR A 75 16.16 12.57 -0.62
N ALA A 76 16.00 13.31 0.48
CA ALA A 76 16.63 12.99 1.75
C ALA A 76 16.16 11.62 2.27
N ALA A 77 14.86 11.38 2.30
CA ALA A 77 14.28 10.10 2.73
C ALA A 77 14.78 8.91 1.87
N SER A 78 14.88 9.09 0.55
CA SER A 78 15.42 8.05 -0.34
C SER A 78 16.89 7.73 -0.05
N ASN A 79 17.70 8.72 0.33
CA ASN A 79 19.09 8.48 0.73
C ASN A 79 19.17 7.72 2.06
N GLU A 80 18.30 8.00 3.01
CA GLU A 80 18.23 7.28 4.28
C GLU A 80 17.81 5.81 4.09
N VAL A 81 16.81 5.56 3.25
CA VAL A 81 16.40 4.19 2.88
C VAL A 81 17.58 3.44 2.25
N ARG A 82 18.33 4.08 1.34
CA ARG A 82 19.51 3.47 0.71
C ARG A 82 20.60 3.13 1.75
N ALA A 83 20.84 4.02 2.71
CA ALA A 83 21.77 3.78 3.80
C ALA A 83 21.31 2.62 4.70
N CYS A 84 20.01 2.56 5.02
CA CYS A 84 19.40 1.46 5.75
C CYS A 84 19.62 0.11 5.03
N LEU A 85 19.28 0.03 3.74
CA LEU A 85 19.44 -1.18 2.92
C LEU A 85 20.91 -1.62 2.81
N THR A 86 21.83 -0.67 2.65
CA THR A 86 23.27 -0.95 2.64
C THR A 86 23.71 -1.52 3.99
N THR A 87 23.25 -0.95 5.10
CA THR A 87 23.57 -1.43 6.46
C THR A 87 22.94 -2.79 6.74
N ALA A 88 21.79 -3.09 6.13
CA ALA A 88 21.15 -4.40 6.14
C ALA A 88 21.91 -5.44 5.31
N GLY A 89 22.89 -5.04 4.49
CA GLY A 89 23.63 -5.95 3.62
C GLY A 89 22.91 -6.27 2.31
N ALA A 90 21.93 -5.47 1.92
CA ALA A 90 21.28 -5.60 0.61
C ALA A 90 22.29 -5.37 -0.51
N SER A 91 22.26 -6.22 -1.54
CA SER A 91 23.03 -5.99 -2.76
C SER A 91 22.52 -4.76 -3.53
N GLU A 92 23.33 -4.24 -4.46
CA GLU A 92 22.91 -3.16 -5.35
C GLU A 92 21.71 -3.56 -6.21
N ALA A 93 21.67 -4.82 -6.67
CA ALA A 93 20.55 -5.36 -7.43
C ALA A 93 19.25 -5.39 -6.61
N GLN A 94 19.30 -5.88 -5.37
CA GLN A 94 18.15 -5.88 -4.46
C GLN A 94 17.70 -4.45 -4.14
N THR A 95 18.64 -3.55 -3.86
CA THR A 95 18.35 -2.14 -3.58
C THR A 95 17.62 -1.50 -4.76
N LYS A 96 18.13 -1.70 -5.98
CA LYS A 96 17.50 -1.17 -7.20
C LYS A 96 16.08 -1.71 -7.39
N GLU A 97 15.87 -3.01 -7.18
CA GLU A 97 14.55 -3.62 -7.30
C GLU A 97 13.58 -3.09 -6.23
N ILE A 98 14.01 -2.97 -4.97
CA ILE A 98 13.21 -2.40 -3.88
C ILE A 98 12.74 -0.98 -4.23
N PHE A 99 13.64 -0.11 -4.68
CA PHE A 99 13.27 1.25 -5.11
C PHE A 99 12.30 1.23 -6.31
N SER A 100 12.53 0.36 -7.31
CA SER A 100 11.62 0.21 -8.44
C SER A 100 10.20 -0.17 -8.01
N ILE A 101 10.08 -1.02 -6.98
CA ILE A 101 8.76 -1.44 -6.45
C ILE A 101 8.09 -0.26 -5.73
N ILE A 102 8.80 0.36 -4.79
CA ILE A 102 8.28 1.47 -3.96
C ILE A 102 7.81 2.64 -4.84
N GLU A 103 8.61 3.01 -5.85
CA GLU A 103 8.29 4.13 -6.74
C GLU A 103 7.04 3.89 -7.59
N ASN A 104 6.65 2.63 -7.84
CA ASN A 104 5.58 2.27 -8.77
C ASN A 104 4.37 1.61 -8.10
N LEU A 105 4.31 1.56 -6.75
CA LEU A 105 3.25 0.87 -6.03
C LEU A 105 1.89 1.59 -6.09
N SER A 106 1.90 2.93 -6.13
CA SER A 106 0.72 3.73 -5.84
C SER A 106 -0.37 3.64 -6.92
N PHE A 107 -1.63 3.62 -6.47
CA PHE A 107 -2.80 3.59 -7.37
C PHE A 107 -2.90 4.83 -8.27
N SER A 108 -2.56 6.02 -7.77
CA SER A 108 -2.62 7.26 -8.57
C SER A 108 -1.62 7.24 -9.71
N LYS A 109 -0.41 6.68 -9.52
CA LYS A 109 0.57 6.51 -10.59
C LYS A 109 0.11 5.51 -11.64
N GLU A 110 -0.51 4.39 -11.24
CA GLU A 110 -1.12 3.48 -12.21
C GLU A 110 -2.23 4.17 -13.00
N LEU A 111 -3.16 4.86 -12.32
CA LEU A 111 -4.33 5.47 -12.93
C LEU A 111 -3.96 6.62 -13.89
N LEU A 112 -3.02 7.48 -13.49
CA LEU A 112 -2.76 8.76 -14.17
C LEU A 112 -1.51 8.75 -15.06
N GLN A 113 -0.56 7.84 -14.80
CA GLN A 113 0.71 7.78 -15.50
C GLN A 113 0.94 6.42 -16.17
N GLY A 114 0.01 5.47 -16.00
CA GLY A 114 0.14 4.12 -16.54
C GLY A 114 1.27 3.32 -15.92
N ALA A 115 1.76 3.72 -14.73
CA ALA A 115 2.88 3.06 -14.05
C ALA A 115 2.61 1.55 -13.90
N GLN A 116 3.64 0.74 -14.20
CA GLN A 116 3.54 -0.71 -14.16
C GLN A 116 4.54 -1.28 -13.18
N VAL A 117 4.05 -2.21 -12.35
CA VAL A 117 4.90 -3.07 -11.54
C VAL A 117 5.06 -4.39 -12.27
N VAL A 118 6.25 -4.61 -12.82
CA VAL A 118 6.50 -5.71 -13.77
C VAL A 118 7.02 -6.97 -13.08
N SER A 119 7.89 -6.80 -12.08
CA SER A 119 8.50 -7.92 -11.35
C SER A 119 7.47 -8.73 -10.56
N VAL A 120 7.79 -10.00 -10.31
CA VAL A 120 6.92 -10.88 -9.51
C VAL A 120 6.85 -10.34 -8.07
N GLU A 121 8.01 -9.96 -7.53
CA GLU A 121 8.18 -9.32 -6.22
C GLU A 121 7.28 -8.10 -6.09
N GLY A 122 7.35 -7.18 -7.06
CA GLY A 122 6.54 -5.98 -7.02
C GLY A 122 5.04 -6.25 -7.12
N ARG A 123 4.61 -7.22 -7.95
CA ARG A 123 3.20 -7.61 -8.03
C ARG A 123 2.67 -8.14 -6.70
N VAL A 124 3.49 -8.91 -5.97
CA VAL A 124 3.16 -9.39 -4.61
C VAL A 124 2.98 -8.23 -3.64
N VAL A 125 3.94 -7.29 -3.58
CA VAL A 125 3.87 -6.15 -2.66
C VAL A 125 2.67 -5.25 -3.00
N ARG A 126 2.43 -5.00 -4.28
CA ARG A 126 1.31 -4.17 -4.75
C ARG A 126 -0.04 -4.78 -4.40
N ASP A 127 -0.22 -6.08 -4.65
CA ASP A 127 -1.47 -6.74 -4.28
C ASP A 127 -1.65 -6.76 -2.76
N ALA A 128 -0.59 -6.98 -1.99
CA ALA A 128 -0.63 -6.94 -0.53
C ALA A 128 -1.03 -5.56 0.04
N ASP A 129 -0.47 -4.48 -0.48
CA ASP A 129 -0.85 -3.10 -0.11
C ASP A 129 -2.32 -2.82 -0.41
N ARG A 130 -2.74 -3.16 -1.63
CA ARG A 130 -4.14 -3.01 -2.07
C ARG A 130 -5.10 -3.84 -1.23
N LEU A 131 -4.70 -5.03 -0.79
CA LEU A 131 -5.53 -5.85 0.10
C LEU A 131 -5.71 -5.18 1.47
N ASP A 132 -4.70 -4.52 2.03
CA ASP A 132 -4.82 -3.80 3.32
C ASP A 132 -5.74 -2.58 3.23
N ALA A 133 -5.93 -2.03 2.03
CA ALA A 133 -6.90 -0.97 1.75
C ALA A 133 -8.36 -1.47 1.63
N LEU A 134 -8.60 -2.78 1.73
CA LEU A 134 -9.93 -3.40 1.57
C LEU A 134 -10.43 -4.07 2.87
N GLY A 135 -11.72 -4.39 2.89
CA GLY A 135 -12.39 -5.08 4.00
C GLY A 135 -12.57 -4.18 5.23
N ALA A 136 -12.72 -4.79 6.40
CA ALA A 136 -12.92 -4.07 7.66
C ALA A 136 -11.77 -3.07 7.96
N ILE A 137 -10.52 -3.48 7.71
CA ILE A 137 -9.36 -2.59 7.84
C ILE A 137 -9.43 -1.45 6.82
N GLY A 138 -9.78 -1.76 5.57
CA GLY A 138 -9.98 -0.75 4.53
C GLY A 138 -11.02 0.32 4.89
N ILE A 139 -12.16 -0.09 5.46
CA ILE A 139 -13.20 0.82 5.96
C ILE A 139 -12.61 1.74 7.03
N LEU A 140 -11.98 1.19 8.07
CA LEU A 140 -11.44 1.97 9.17
C LEU A 140 -10.35 2.95 8.70
N ARG A 141 -9.43 2.48 7.86
CA ARG A 141 -8.35 3.31 7.30
C ARG A 141 -8.89 4.45 6.45
N THR A 142 -9.88 4.17 5.60
CA THR A 142 -10.48 5.19 4.73
C THR A 142 -11.18 6.27 5.54
N SER A 143 -11.92 5.88 6.58
CA SER A 143 -12.55 6.80 7.52
C SER A 143 -11.53 7.60 8.34
N TYR A 144 -10.47 6.95 8.81
CA TYR A 144 -9.43 7.58 9.61
C TYR A 144 -8.63 8.62 8.81
N PHE A 145 -8.19 8.26 7.61
CA PHE A 145 -7.53 9.18 6.69
C PHE A 145 -8.45 10.35 6.28
N GLY A 146 -9.71 10.05 5.95
CA GLY A 146 -10.69 11.07 5.61
C GLY A 146 -10.92 12.06 6.76
N GLY A 147 -11.01 11.56 7.99
CA GLY A 147 -11.09 12.39 9.19
C GLY A 147 -9.88 13.29 9.39
N SER A 148 -8.66 12.76 9.23
CA SER A 148 -7.43 13.56 9.37
C SER A 148 -7.29 14.64 8.29
N HIS A 149 -7.91 14.44 7.13
CA HIS A 149 -7.92 15.38 5.99
C HIS A 149 -9.23 16.19 5.88
N GLN A 150 -10.11 16.11 6.88
CA GLN A 150 -11.39 16.85 6.93
C GLN A 150 -12.30 16.57 5.73
N HIS A 151 -12.24 15.38 5.15
CA HIS A 151 -13.18 14.96 4.14
C HIS A 151 -14.56 14.72 4.78
N PRO A 152 -15.66 15.20 4.16
CA PRO A 152 -16.98 14.83 4.60
C PRO A 152 -17.16 13.30 4.50
N ILE A 153 -17.90 12.72 5.45
CA ILE A 153 -18.22 11.28 5.41
C ILE A 153 -18.97 10.96 4.12
N HIS A 154 -20.11 11.62 3.90
CA HIS A 154 -20.94 11.47 2.71
C HIS A 154 -21.67 12.78 2.38
N VAL A 155 -21.99 12.97 1.10
CA VAL A 155 -22.79 14.08 0.57
C VAL A 155 -23.71 13.51 -0.49
N SER A 156 -25.02 13.46 -0.23
CA SER A 156 -25.99 12.70 -1.05
C SER A 156 -26.04 13.14 -2.51
N ASP A 157 -25.95 14.45 -2.78
CA ASP A 157 -26.01 15.01 -4.14
C ASP A 157 -24.65 15.00 -4.88
N LEU A 158 -23.60 14.42 -4.29
CA LEU A 158 -22.25 14.37 -4.86
C LEU A 158 -21.90 12.95 -5.33
N ALA A 159 -22.07 12.69 -6.62
CA ALA A 159 -21.69 11.41 -7.22
C ALA A 159 -20.17 11.16 -7.19
N PRO A 160 -19.73 9.88 -7.08
CA PRO A 160 -18.33 9.49 -7.28
C PRO A 160 -17.77 9.92 -8.63
N LYS A 161 -16.46 10.19 -8.70
CA LYS A 161 -15.80 10.66 -9.94
C LYS A 161 -14.63 9.78 -10.39
N THR A 162 -14.38 9.78 -11.69
CA THR A 162 -13.13 9.24 -12.25
C THR A 162 -12.11 10.36 -12.41
N PHE A 163 -11.06 10.34 -11.59
CA PHE A 163 -10.00 11.35 -11.63
C PHE A 163 -9.19 11.31 -12.93
N GLN A 164 -8.86 12.49 -13.47
CA GLN A 164 -8.08 12.66 -14.70
C GLN A 164 -6.70 13.29 -14.46
N ASN A 165 -6.45 13.81 -13.25
CA ASN A 165 -5.18 14.41 -12.87
C ASN A 165 -4.88 14.17 -11.37
N HIS A 166 -3.64 14.41 -10.99
CA HIS A 166 -3.13 14.09 -9.65
C HIS A 166 -3.57 15.10 -8.58
N GLU A 167 -3.84 16.34 -8.98
CA GLU A 167 -4.31 17.41 -8.09
C GLU A 167 -5.71 17.10 -7.57
N ASP A 168 -6.64 16.77 -8.47
CA ASP A 168 -8.01 16.40 -8.13
C ASP A 168 -8.04 15.10 -7.31
N TYR A 169 -7.23 14.11 -7.67
CA TYR A 169 -7.12 12.85 -6.92
C TYR A 169 -6.66 13.09 -5.47
N ARG A 170 -5.69 14.00 -5.25
CA ARG A 170 -5.21 14.36 -3.91
C ARG A 170 -6.25 15.12 -3.09
N LYS A 171 -7.03 15.99 -3.74
CA LYS A 171 -8.09 16.74 -3.07
C LYS A 171 -9.20 15.83 -2.53
N GLY A 172 -9.46 14.73 -3.23
CA GLY A 172 -10.52 13.78 -2.84
C GLY A 172 -11.93 14.36 -2.95
N THR A 173 -12.92 13.56 -2.55
CA THR A 173 -14.33 13.97 -2.50
C THR A 173 -14.93 13.71 -1.10
N THR A 174 -15.50 12.53 -0.87
CA THR A 174 -16.07 12.09 0.41
C THR A 174 -15.47 10.75 0.80
N VAL A 175 -15.53 10.41 2.10
CA VAL A 175 -15.08 9.10 2.60
C VAL A 175 -15.80 7.98 1.85
N ILE A 176 -17.12 8.08 1.70
CA ILE A 176 -17.94 7.06 1.03
C ILE A 176 -17.67 7.01 -0.48
N ASN A 177 -17.52 8.15 -1.15
CA ASN A 177 -17.21 8.15 -2.58
C ASN A 177 -15.87 7.46 -2.87
N HIS A 178 -14.89 7.54 -1.98
CA HIS A 178 -13.60 6.85 -2.15
C HIS A 178 -13.74 5.33 -2.36
N PHE A 179 -14.79 4.72 -1.80
CA PHE A 179 -15.09 3.31 -2.01
C PHE A 179 -15.31 3.03 -3.50
N TYR A 180 -16.06 3.89 -4.18
CA TYR A 180 -16.37 3.77 -5.60
C TYR A 180 -15.26 4.31 -6.51
N GLU A 181 -14.61 5.39 -6.11
CA GLU A 181 -13.55 6.06 -6.90
C GLU A 181 -12.24 5.26 -6.95
N LYS A 182 -12.00 4.39 -5.96
CA LYS A 182 -10.79 3.57 -5.86
C LYS A 182 -11.06 2.15 -5.41
N LEU A 183 -11.61 1.97 -4.21
CA LEU A 183 -11.52 0.68 -3.50
C LEU A 183 -12.20 -0.46 -4.25
N PHE A 184 -13.38 -0.22 -4.83
CA PHE A 184 -14.12 -1.20 -5.63
C PHE A 184 -13.51 -1.46 -7.00
N LEU A 185 -12.53 -0.68 -7.44
CA LEU A 185 -11.77 -0.92 -8.67
C LEU A 185 -10.59 -1.87 -8.44
N LEU A 186 -10.15 -2.05 -7.18
CA LEU A 186 -8.95 -2.81 -6.85
C LEU A 186 -9.05 -4.32 -7.16
N PRO A 187 -10.17 -5.04 -6.96
CA PRO A 187 -10.22 -6.48 -7.21
C PRO A 187 -9.86 -6.89 -8.65
N GLU A 188 -10.29 -6.11 -9.65
CA GLU A 188 -9.96 -6.39 -11.06
C GLU A 188 -8.55 -5.94 -11.45
N LYS A 189 -7.86 -5.23 -10.56
CA LYS A 189 -6.47 -4.78 -10.72
C LYS A 189 -5.47 -5.63 -9.92
N MET A 190 -5.95 -6.64 -9.19
CA MET A 190 -5.09 -7.64 -8.57
C MET A 190 -4.45 -8.51 -9.64
N THR A 191 -3.21 -8.93 -9.40
CA THR A 191 -2.42 -9.73 -10.36
C THR A 191 -2.08 -11.13 -9.90
N THR A 192 -2.20 -11.40 -8.61
CA THR A 192 -1.97 -12.70 -7.98
C THR A 192 -3.30 -13.42 -7.81
N ALA A 193 -3.29 -14.75 -7.83
CA ALA A 193 -4.51 -15.55 -7.71
C ALA A 193 -5.09 -15.41 -6.29
N TYR A 194 -4.24 -15.51 -5.27
CA TYR A 194 -4.61 -15.22 -3.89
C TYR A 194 -5.14 -13.78 -3.74
N GLY A 195 -4.43 -12.79 -4.29
CA GLY A 195 -4.82 -11.38 -4.21
C GLY A 195 -6.21 -11.13 -4.77
N LYS A 196 -6.51 -11.66 -5.96
CA LYS A 196 -7.84 -11.51 -6.57
C LYS A 196 -8.95 -12.15 -5.73
N LYS A 197 -8.74 -13.37 -5.23
CA LYS A 197 -9.71 -14.08 -4.40
C LYS A 197 -9.99 -13.34 -3.09
N GLU A 198 -8.94 -12.93 -2.39
CA GLU A 198 -9.07 -12.25 -1.10
C GLU A 198 -9.66 -10.84 -1.25
N ALA A 199 -9.34 -10.13 -2.35
CA ALA A 199 -9.93 -8.83 -2.66
C ALA A 199 -11.44 -8.91 -2.86
N GLN A 200 -11.92 -9.92 -3.59
CA GLN A 200 -13.36 -10.14 -3.80
C GLN A 200 -14.08 -10.39 -2.47
N ARG A 201 -13.51 -11.24 -1.60
CA ARG A 201 -14.07 -11.50 -0.27
C ARG A 201 -14.15 -10.23 0.58
N ARG A 202 -13.09 -9.41 0.58
CA ARG A 202 -13.03 -8.15 1.34
C ARG A 202 -13.99 -7.09 0.80
N VAL A 203 -14.13 -6.98 -0.53
CA VAL A 203 -15.08 -6.05 -1.15
C VAL A 203 -16.53 -6.45 -0.90
N ALA A 204 -16.85 -7.75 -0.85
CA ALA A 204 -18.20 -8.19 -0.47
C ALA A 204 -18.60 -7.62 0.90
N PHE A 205 -17.74 -7.77 1.91
CA PHE A 205 -17.97 -7.20 3.24
C PHE A 205 -18.12 -5.66 3.22
N MET A 206 -17.36 -4.96 2.39
CA MET A 206 -17.47 -3.50 2.26
C MET A 206 -18.79 -3.07 1.63
N LYS A 207 -19.36 -3.88 0.74
CA LYS A 207 -20.68 -3.62 0.16
C LYS A 207 -21.77 -3.81 1.21
N ASP A 208 -21.70 -4.89 2.00
CA ASP A 208 -22.63 -5.11 3.11
C ASP A 208 -22.58 -3.94 4.12
N PHE A 209 -21.39 -3.42 4.42
CA PHE A 209 -21.22 -2.22 5.24
C PHE A 209 -21.90 -0.98 4.63
N LEU A 210 -21.74 -0.76 3.31
CA LEU A 210 -22.37 0.39 2.65
C LEU A 210 -23.90 0.26 2.57
N GLU A 211 -24.43 -0.94 2.41
CA GLU A 211 -25.88 -1.18 2.45
C GLU A 211 -26.46 -0.74 3.80
N GLU A 212 -25.83 -1.13 4.91
CA GLU A 212 -26.24 -0.68 6.25
C GLU A 212 -26.03 0.83 6.41
N PHE A 213 -24.88 1.36 5.99
CA PHE A 213 -24.59 2.79 6.07
C PHE A 213 -25.68 3.63 5.40
N TYR A 214 -26.13 3.27 4.20
CA TYR A 214 -27.19 4.00 3.49
C TYR A 214 -28.56 3.82 4.15
N ALA A 215 -28.85 2.66 4.73
CA ALA A 215 -30.08 2.45 5.50
C ALA A 215 -30.13 3.34 6.77
N GLU A 216 -28.98 3.63 7.37
CA GLU A 216 -28.85 4.50 8.53
C GLU A 216 -28.77 6.00 8.18
N TRP A 217 -28.25 6.36 7.00
CA TRP A 217 -27.99 7.75 6.62
C TRP A 217 -29.25 8.53 6.21
N ASP A 218 -30.14 7.90 5.44
CA ASP A 218 -31.35 8.54 4.86
C ASP A 218 -32.62 8.34 5.72
N VAL A 219 -32.47 8.25 7.05
CA VAL A 219 -33.56 8.07 8.04
C VAL A 219 -34.45 9.31 8.18
#